data_AF-A0A1B3P5W0-F1
#
_entry.id   AF-A0A1B3P5W0-F1
#
_cell.length_a   1.000
_cell.length_b   1.000
_cell.length_c   1.000
_cell.angle_alpha   90.00
_cell.angle_beta   90.00
_cell.angle_gamma   90.00
#
_symmetry.space_group_name_H-M   'P 1'
#
loop_
_entity.id
_entity.type
_entity.pdbx_description
1 polymer ?
#
loop_
_entity_poly.entity_id
_entity_poly.type
_entity_poly.pdbx_seq_one_letter_code
_entity_poly.pdbx_strand_id
1 'polypeptide(L)'
;YIFTIVSYLIGVFIFATIVGQVGNVITNRNANRLEFERLLDGAKLYMRHHKVPRAMQRRVQRWYDYSWSRGRIQGGGDINTALGLLPDKLRTELALHVNLLTLKKVSIFKECQPEFLHDLVLKMKAYIFTPGDLICRKGEVAREMFIIADGILEVISETGKVLTTMKAGDFFGEIGILNLDGLNKRTADVRSVGYSELFSLSREDVLMAMKDYPEAQEILQSLGRKRLMDARHTSKSGSSGSSKRGTPSPNKDGGVEDKIDPLKIVSRIKSDVSAIRNAFRRSKGTTKYMETLEQDNFTGRKTD
;
A
#
# COMPACT_ATOMS: atom_id res chain seq x y z
N TYR A 1 -28.63 -57.50 35.01
CA TYR A 1 -29.58 -56.57 34.36
C TYR A 1 -29.44 -55.12 34.85
N ILE A 2 -29.43 -54.84 36.16
CA ILE A 2 -29.29 -53.45 36.65
C ILE A 2 -27.92 -52.84 36.27
N PHE A 3 -26.82 -53.57 36.50
CA PHE A 3 -25.47 -53.12 36.15
C PHE A 3 -25.32 -52.77 34.66
N THR A 4 -25.87 -53.61 33.78
CA THR A 4 -25.82 -53.39 32.32
C THR A 4 -26.63 -52.18 31.88
N ILE A 5 -27.79 -51.93 32.49
CA ILE A 5 -28.60 -50.74 32.20
C ILE A 5 -27.85 -49.47 32.61
N VAL A 6 -27.24 -49.46 33.80
CA VAL A 6 -26.45 -48.33 34.30
C VAL A 6 -25.23 -48.07 33.42
N SER A 7 -24.49 -49.11 32.98
CA SER A 7 -23.35 -48.93 32.09
C SER A 7 -23.74 -48.38 30.71
N TYR A 8 -24.90 -48.78 30.17
CA TYR A 8 -25.41 -48.23 28.91
C TYR A 8 -25.78 -46.74 29.06
N LEU A 9 -26.44 -46.35 30.14
CA LEU A 9 -26.81 -44.95 30.37
C LEU A 9 -25.58 -44.05 30.52
N ILE A 10 -24.57 -44.51 31.25
CA ILE A 10 -23.28 -43.80 31.40
C ILE A 10 -22.59 -43.67 30.03
N GLY A 11 -22.56 -44.76 29.24
CA GLY A 11 -21.97 -44.75 27.90
C GLY A 11 -22.65 -43.75 26.96
N VAL A 12 -23.99 -43.71 26.94
CA VAL A 12 -24.76 -42.75 26.14
C VAL A 12 -24.51 -41.31 26.59
N PHE A 13 -24.41 -41.07 27.91
CA PHE A 13 -24.12 -39.74 28.43
C PHE A 13 -22.71 -39.26 28.05
N ILE A 14 -21.70 -40.12 28.18
CA ILE A 14 -20.32 -39.82 27.76
C ILE A 14 -20.26 -39.56 26.25
N PHE A 15 -20.94 -40.38 25.44
CA PHE A 15 -20.97 -40.17 24.00
C PHE A 15 -21.64 -38.83 23.62
N ALA A 16 -22.79 -38.52 24.22
CA ALA A 16 -23.50 -37.26 23.97
C ALA A 16 -22.66 -36.03 24.33
N THR A 17 -21.97 -36.07 25.47
CA THR A 17 -21.07 -34.98 25.90
C THR A 17 -19.88 -34.81 24.96
N ILE A 18 -19.23 -35.91 24.53
CA ILE A 18 -18.12 -35.84 23.56
C ILE A 18 -18.58 -35.21 22.25
N VAL A 19 -19.72 -35.65 21.69
CA VAL A 19 -20.26 -35.09 20.44
C VAL A 19 -20.59 -33.60 20.60
N GLY A 20 -21.18 -33.20 21.72
CA GLY A 20 -21.45 -31.79 22.03
C GLY A 20 -20.17 -30.94 22.11
N GLN A 21 -19.13 -31.46 22.75
CA GLN A 21 -17.84 -30.77 22.86
C GLN A 21 -17.13 -30.66 21.50
N VAL A 22 -17.13 -31.72 20.70
CA VAL A 22 -16.58 -31.68 19.33
C VAL A 22 -17.32 -30.66 18.47
N GLY A 23 -18.66 -30.62 18.57
CA GLY A 23 -19.48 -29.61 17.92
C GLY A 23 -19.09 -28.18 18.31
N ASN A 24 -18.94 -27.91 19.61
CA ASN A 24 -18.52 -26.61 20.13
C ASN A 24 -17.11 -26.20 19.67
N VAL A 25 -16.17 -27.14 19.64
CA VAL A 25 -14.79 -26.86 19.19
C VAL A 25 -14.78 -26.51 17.70
N ILE A 26 -15.54 -27.21 16.87
CA ILE A 26 -15.61 -26.96 15.43
C ILE A 26 -16.23 -25.58 15.15
N THR A 27 -17.35 -25.26 15.80
CA THR A 27 -18.03 -23.97 15.59
C THR A 27 -17.22 -22.80 16.12
N ASN A 28 -16.59 -22.93 17.29
CA ASN A 28 -15.79 -21.87 17.89
C ASN A 28 -14.47 -21.63 17.13
N ARG A 29 -13.77 -22.70 16.73
CA ARG A 29 -12.51 -22.57 15.97
C ARG A 29 -12.70 -21.92 14.60
N ASN A 30 -13.85 -22.14 13.98
CA ASN A 30 -14.20 -21.56 12.68
C ASN A 30 -15.08 -20.32 12.77
N ALA A 31 -15.40 -19.80 13.96
CA ALA A 31 -16.32 -18.68 14.13
C ALA A 31 -15.89 -17.45 13.31
N ASN A 32 -14.60 -17.09 13.34
CA ASN A 32 -14.08 -15.95 12.58
C ASN A 32 -14.16 -16.17 11.07
N ARG A 33 -13.93 -17.41 10.61
CA ARG A 33 -13.98 -17.76 9.19
C ARG A 33 -15.42 -17.74 8.69
N LEU A 34 -16.34 -18.29 9.48
CA LEU A 34 -17.77 -18.29 9.20
C LEU A 34 -18.31 -16.86 9.12
N GLU A 35 -17.92 -15.98 10.04
CA GLU A 35 -18.36 -14.58 10.01
C GLU A 35 -17.81 -13.83 8.79
N PHE A 36 -16.56 -14.06 8.40
CA PHE A 36 -16.02 -13.50 7.16
C PHE A 36 -16.78 -14.00 5.92
N GLU A 37 -17.07 -15.30 5.85
CA GLU A 37 -17.85 -15.88 4.74
C GLU A 37 -19.25 -15.26 4.68
N ARG A 38 -19.90 -15.05 5.83
CA ARG A 38 -21.19 -14.36 5.94
C ARG A 38 -21.12 -12.92 5.40
N LEU A 39 -20.10 -12.15 5.77
CA LEU A 39 -19.90 -10.78 5.28
C LEU A 39 -19.66 -10.75 3.76
N LEU A 40 -18.81 -11.63 3.25
CA LEU A 40 -18.50 -11.72 1.84
C LEU A 40 -19.74 -12.12 1.02
N ASP A 41 -20.55 -13.05 1.51
CA ASP A 41 -21.77 -13.46 0.84
C ASP A 41 -22.84 -12.37 0.86
N GLY A 42 -22.95 -11.60 1.96
CA GLY A 42 -23.76 -10.39 2.01
C GLY A 42 -23.34 -9.36 0.95
N ALA A 43 -22.03 -9.09 0.83
CA ALA A 43 -21.50 -8.18 -0.20
C ALA A 43 -21.77 -8.69 -1.63
N LYS A 44 -21.60 -10.01 -1.88
CA LYS A 44 -21.94 -10.61 -3.18
C LYS A 44 -23.43 -10.47 -3.51
N LEU A 45 -24.30 -10.71 -2.53
CA LEU A 45 -25.74 -10.58 -2.71
C LEU A 45 -26.12 -9.14 -3.05
N TYR A 46 -25.57 -8.16 -2.33
CA TYR A 46 -25.75 -6.74 -2.62
C TYR A 46 -25.33 -6.37 -4.04
N MET A 47 -24.12 -6.78 -4.45
CA MET A 47 -23.62 -6.52 -5.81
C MET A 47 -24.48 -7.18 -6.90
N ARG A 48 -25.01 -8.38 -6.64
CA ARG A 48 -25.90 -9.07 -7.57
C ARG A 48 -27.24 -8.33 -7.69
N HIS A 49 -27.81 -7.92 -6.57
CA HIS A 49 -29.07 -7.18 -6.53
C HIS A 49 -28.98 -5.85 -7.30
N HIS A 50 -27.88 -5.12 -7.12
CA HIS A 50 -27.64 -3.84 -7.80
C HIS A 50 -27.00 -3.98 -9.20
N LYS A 51 -26.92 -5.20 -9.76
CA LYS A 51 -26.36 -5.49 -11.10
C LYS A 51 -24.99 -4.84 -11.34
N VAL A 52 -24.14 -4.86 -10.31
CA VAL A 52 -22.80 -4.25 -10.36
C VAL A 52 -21.94 -4.95 -11.42
N PRO A 53 -21.16 -4.22 -12.25
CA PRO A 53 -20.31 -4.84 -13.27
C PRO A 53 -19.31 -5.84 -12.72
N ARG A 54 -19.02 -6.91 -13.47
CA ARG A 54 -18.06 -7.98 -13.09
C ARG A 54 -16.66 -7.45 -12.73
N ALA A 55 -16.24 -6.34 -13.32
CA ALA A 55 -14.97 -5.70 -12.98
C ALA A 55 -14.95 -5.18 -11.53
N MET A 56 -16.00 -4.47 -11.12
CA MET A 56 -16.13 -3.96 -9.75
C MET A 56 -16.36 -5.10 -8.75
N GLN A 57 -17.13 -6.13 -9.12
CA GLN A 57 -17.29 -7.33 -8.27
C GLN A 57 -15.96 -8.00 -7.94
N ARG A 58 -15.10 -8.20 -8.96
CA ARG A 58 -13.76 -8.78 -8.77
C ARG A 58 -12.88 -7.90 -7.89
N ARG A 59 -12.98 -6.57 -8.02
CA ARG A 59 -12.22 -5.62 -7.20
C ARG A 59 -12.63 -5.71 -5.72
N VAL A 60 -13.94 -5.76 -5.44
CA VAL A 60 -14.46 -5.93 -4.08
C VAL A 60 -14.03 -7.27 -3.49
N GLN A 61 -14.15 -8.38 -4.24
CA GLN A 61 -13.71 -9.70 -3.77
C GLN A 61 -12.22 -9.73 -3.43
N ARG A 62 -11.36 -9.18 -4.31
CA ARG A 62 -9.91 -9.07 -4.05
C ARG A 62 -9.60 -8.28 -2.79
N TRP A 63 -10.34 -7.21 -2.53
CA TRP A 63 -10.19 -6.43 -1.31
C TRP A 63 -10.54 -7.26 -0.07
N TYR A 64 -11.66 -8.00 -0.09
CA TYR A 64 -12.03 -8.90 1.01
C TYR A 64 -11.00 -10.01 1.23
N ASP A 65 -10.52 -10.65 0.16
CA ASP A 65 -9.52 -11.72 0.24
C ASP A 65 -8.21 -11.21 0.87
N TYR A 66 -7.73 -10.04 0.41
CA TYR A 66 -6.52 -9.42 0.96
C TYR A 66 -6.71 -8.93 2.40
N SER A 67 -7.85 -8.32 2.71
CA SER A 67 -8.18 -7.85 4.06
C SER A 67 -8.30 -9.03 5.05
N TRP A 68 -8.75 -10.20 4.59
CA TRP A 68 -8.75 -11.43 5.38
C TRP A 68 -7.34 -11.98 5.59
N SER A 69 -6.53 -12.08 4.53
CA SER A 69 -5.15 -12.60 4.64
C SER A 69 -4.25 -11.76 5.54
N ARG A 70 -4.56 -10.47 5.68
CA ARG A 70 -3.84 -9.52 6.55
C ARG A 70 -4.40 -9.46 7.98
N GLY A 71 -5.39 -10.28 8.32
CA GLY A 71 -5.94 -10.37 9.68
C GLY A 71 -6.81 -9.19 10.12
N ARG A 72 -7.09 -8.21 9.24
CA ARG A 72 -7.89 -7.01 9.55
C ARG A 72 -9.38 -7.29 9.78
N ILE A 73 -9.86 -8.46 9.38
CA ILE A 73 -11.26 -8.87 9.60
C ILE A 73 -11.36 -9.88 10.76
N GLN A 74 -10.24 -10.45 11.20
CA GLN A 74 -10.24 -11.66 12.05
C GLN A 74 -10.22 -11.38 13.57
N GLY A 75 -10.43 -10.13 13.99
CA GLY A 75 -10.38 -9.75 15.40
C GLY A 75 -10.05 -8.28 15.68
N GLY A 76 -9.81 -7.49 14.64
CA GLY A 76 -9.63 -6.05 14.77
C GLY A 76 -9.98 -5.34 13.48
N GLY A 77 -11.21 -4.82 13.42
CA GLY A 77 -11.50 -3.66 12.59
C GLY A 77 -10.64 -2.46 13.03
N ASP A 78 -11.15 -1.25 12.87
CA ASP A 78 -10.48 -0.04 13.36
C ASP A 78 -9.86 -0.29 14.73
N ILE A 79 -8.59 0.09 14.94
CA ILE A 79 -7.84 -0.19 16.18
C ILE A 79 -8.63 0.29 17.41
N ASN A 80 -9.43 1.33 17.24
CA ASN A 80 -10.36 1.88 18.21
C ASN A 80 -11.52 0.95 18.61
N THR A 81 -11.98 0.08 17.71
CA THR A 81 -13.06 -0.89 17.99
C THR A 81 -12.53 -2.10 18.74
N ALA A 82 -11.36 -2.62 18.36
CA ALA A 82 -10.72 -3.75 19.04
C ALA A 82 -10.15 -3.36 20.40
N LEU A 83 -9.63 -2.14 20.53
CA LEU A 83 -9.02 -1.63 21.75
C LEU A 83 -9.98 -0.78 22.60
N GLY A 84 -11.28 -0.72 22.27
CA GLY A 84 -12.25 0.13 22.97
C GLY A 84 -12.49 -0.23 24.44
N LEU A 85 -12.12 -1.45 24.86
CA LEU A 85 -12.18 -1.89 26.25
C LEU A 85 -10.94 -1.51 27.07
N LEU A 86 -9.85 -1.10 26.41
CA LEU A 86 -8.61 -0.74 27.07
C LEU A 86 -8.66 0.73 27.52
N PRO A 87 -8.13 1.05 28.72
CA PRO A 87 -7.84 2.42 29.10
C PRO A 87 -6.97 3.14 28.07
N ASP A 88 -7.17 4.44 27.89
CA ASP A 88 -6.51 5.25 26.86
C ASP A 88 -4.99 5.09 26.85
N LYS A 89 -4.36 5.04 28.02
CA LYS A 89 -2.91 4.88 28.14
C LYS A 89 -2.42 3.55 27.53
N LEU A 90 -3.08 2.43 27.84
CA LEU A 90 -2.73 1.12 27.29
C LEU A 90 -3.06 1.03 25.81
N ARG A 91 -4.14 1.69 25.37
CA ARG A 91 -4.50 1.79 23.96
C ARG A 91 -3.41 2.52 23.16
N THR A 92 -2.91 3.65 23.66
CA THR A 92 -1.81 4.39 23.04
C THR A 92 -0.54 3.55 22.99
N GLU A 93 -0.14 2.93 24.10
CA GLU A 93 1.07 2.10 24.15
C GLU A 93 1.01 0.91 23.18
N LEU A 94 -0.14 0.22 23.10
CA LEU A 94 -0.32 -0.88 22.17
C LEU A 94 -0.37 -0.40 20.72
N ALA A 95 -1.11 0.67 20.43
CA ALA A 95 -1.20 1.24 19.08
C ALA A 95 0.17 1.74 18.59
N LEU A 96 0.96 2.32 19.48
CA LEU A 96 2.36 2.63 19.21
C LEU A 96 3.10 1.35 18.91
N HIS A 97 3.15 0.36 19.80
CA HIS A 97 3.96 -0.84 19.60
C HIS A 97 3.67 -1.53 18.27
N VAL A 98 2.39 -1.65 17.89
CA VAL A 98 1.97 -2.26 16.61
C VAL A 98 2.43 -1.44 15.41
N ASN A 99 2.30 -0.12 15.46
CA ASN A 99 2.59 0.75 14.32
C ASN A 99 4.01 1.33 14.33
N LEU A 100 4.78 1.16 15.42
CA LEU A 100 6.04 1.86 15.68
C LEU A 100 7.07 1.59 14.60
N LEU A 101 7.17 0.33 14.15
CA LEU A 101 8.12 -0.07 13.11
C LEU A 101 7.85 0.60 11.78
N THR A 102 6.58 0.86 11.48
CA THR A 102 6.16 1.54 10.26
C THR A 102 6.33 3.04 10.41
N LEU A 103 5.88 3.62 11.52
CA LEU A 103 5.94 5.05 11.76
C LEU A 103 7.37 5.56 11.91
N LYS A 104 8.27 4.80 12.56
CA LYS A 104 9.71 5.16 12.65
C LYS A 104 10.42 5.15 11.29
N LYS A 105 9.91 4.41 10.30
CA LYS A 105 10.50 4.44 8.95
C LYS A 105 10.18 5.72 8.22
N VAL A 106 9.09 6.40 8.59
CA VAL A 106 8.61 7.59 7.91
C VAL A 106 9.54 8.76 8.16
N SER A 107 10.01 9.38 7.08
CA SER A 107 11.01 10.45 7.13
C SER A 107 10.59 11.63 8.02
N ILE A 108 9.33 12.08 7.91
CA ILE A 108 8.84 13.20 8.75
C ILE A 108 8.89 12.88 10.24
N PHE A 109 8.57 11.64 10.61
CA PHE A 109 8.49 11.22 12.01
C PHE A 109 9.85 10.94 12.65
N LYS A 110 10.92 10.86 11.86
CA LYS A 110 12.29 10.79 12.37
C LYS A 110 12.81 12.14 12.85
N GLU A 111 12.31 13.21 12.26
CA GLU A 111 12.73 14.59 12.56
C GLU A 111 11.80 15.25 13.60
N CYS A 112 10.67 14.63 13.92
CA CYS A 112 9.71 15.11 14.92
C CYS A 112 9.94 14.46 16.29
N GLN A 113 9.48 15.15 17.34
CA GLN A 113 9.45 14.63 18.70
C GLN A 113 8.57 13.35 18.79
N PRO A 114 8.97 12.32 19.55
CA PRO A 114 8.18 11.10 19.73
C PRO A 114 6.75 11.37 20.19
N GLU A 115 6.54 12.37 21.02
CA GLU A 115 5.25 12.76 21.59
C GLU A 115 4.24 13.15 20.49
N PHE A 116 4.71 13.77 19.40
CA PHE A 116 3.87 14.06 18.23
C PHE A 116 3.27 12.78 17.60
N LEU A 117 4.04 11.68 17.57
CA LEU A 117 3.53 10.39 17.09
C LEU A 117 2.52 9.78 18.06
N HIS A 118 2.73 9.94 19.37
CA HIS A 118 1.83 9.42 20.39
C HIS A 118 0.42 10.03 20.24
N ASP A 119 0.35 11.32 19.92
CA ASP A 119 -0.94 12.01 19.73
C ASP A 119 -1.62 11.66 18.41
N LEU A 120 -0.84 11.35 17.37
CA LEU A 120 -1.37 11.02 16.05
C LEU A 120 -1.76 9.55 15.91
N VAL A 121 -1.06 8.61 16.54
CA VAL A 121 -1.25 7.17 16.29
C VAL A 121 -2.66 6.68 16.58
N LEU A 122 -3.33 7.24 17.60
CA LEU A 122 -4.71 6.91 17.92
C LEU A 122 -5.73 7.49 16.94
N LYS A 123 -5.35 8.57 16.24
CA LYS A 123 -6.17 9.27 15.26
C LYS A 123 -5.99 8.68 13.85
N MET A 124 -4.98 7.83 13.64
CA MET A 124 -4.73 7.16 12.38
C MET A 124 -5.80 6.11 12.08
N LYS A 125 -6.30 6.11 10.85
CA LYS A 125 -7.18 5.05 10.34
C LYS A 125 -6.46 4.28 9.24
N ALA A 126 -6.53 2.95 9.32
CA ALA A 126 -5.80 2.09 8.41
C ALA A 126 -6.67 1.73 7.19
N TYR A 127 -6.23 2.10 6.00
CA TYR A 127 -6.87 1.81 4.73
C TYR A 127 -6.11 0.76 3.94
N ILE A 128 -6.85 0.00 3.12
CA ILE A 128 -6.32 -0.97 2.17
C ILE A 128 -6.80 -0.56 0.79
N PHE A 129 -5.86 -0.39 -0.14
CA PHE A 129 -6.12 -0.09 -1.54
C PHE A 129 -5.73 -1.28 -2.41
N THR A 130 -6.54 -1.54 -3.44
CA THR A 130 -6.26 -2.59 -4.42
C THR A 130 -5.45 -2.06 -5.61
N PRO A 131 -4.77 -2.93 -6.38
CA PRO A 131 -4.03 -2.51 -7.56
C PRO A 131 -4.88 -1.72 -8.55
N GLY A 132 -4.41 -0.54 -8.94
CA GLY A 132 -5.11 0.37 -9.86
C GLY A 132 -6.03 1.38 -9.18
N ASP A 133 -6.17 1.33 -7.85
CA ASP A 133 -7.02 2.27 -7.11
C ASP A 133 -6.43 3.69 -7.13
N LEU A 134 -7.25 4.66 -7.48
CA LEU A 134 -6.94 6.08 -7.31
C LEU A 134 -7.27 6.48 -5.87
N ILE A 135 -6.26 6.89 -5.12
CA ILE A 135 -6.37 7.30 -3.72
C ILE A 135 -6.73 8.78 -3.62
N CYS A 136 -6.10 9.61 -4.46
CA CYS A 136 -6.38 11.03 -4.56
C CYS A 136 -6.54 11.38 -6.04
N ARG A 137 -7.48 12.26 -6.37
CA ARG A 137 -7.51 12.91 -7.69
C ARG A 137 -7.16 14.38 -7.59
N LYS A 138 -6.41 14.87 -8.56
CA LYS A 138 -6.08 16.29 -8.70
C LYS A 138 -7.36 17.13 -8.68
N GLY A 139 -7.33 18.21 -7.91
CA GLY A 139 -8.44 19.15 -7.78
C GLY A 139 -9.51 18.76 -6.75
N GLU A 140 -9.51 17.53 -6.23
CA GLU A 140 -10.38 17.14 -5.11
C GLU A 140 -9.98 17.87 -3.83
N VAL A 141 -10.92 18.09 -2.92
CA VAL A 141 -10.65 18.77 -1.64
C VAL A 141 -9.76 17.90 -0.76
N ALA A 142 -8.67 18.46 -0.24
CA ALA A 142 -7.72 17.74 0.59
C ALA A 142 -8.18 17.66 2.06
N ARG A 143 -8.88 16.59 2.41
CA ARG A 143 -9.44 16.37 3.76
C ARG A 143 -8.52 15.62 4.72
N GLU A 144 -7.53 14.92 4.18
CA GLU A 144 -6.68 14.02 4.95
C GLU A 144 -5.30 13.91 4.30
N MET A 145 -4.29 13.52 5.06
CA MET A 145 -3.01 13.08 4.51
C MET A 145 -2.84 11.58 4.70
N PHE A 146 -1.94 10.98 3.92
CA PHE A 146 -1.72 9.55 3.94
C PHE A 146 -0.24 9.22 4.18
N ILE A 147 -0.03 8.13 4.90
CA ILE A 147 1.28 7.57 5.22
C ILE A 147 1.32 6.16 4.68
N ILE A 148 2.35 5.82 3.91
CA ILE A 148 2.46 4.53 3.26
C ILE A 148 3.05 3.53 4.24
N ALA A 149 2.21 2.61 4.73
CA ALA A 149 2.64 1.55 5.62
C ALA A 149 3.31 0.42 4.85
N ASP A 150 2.68 0.01 3.75
CA ASP A 150 3.18 -1.03 2.85
C ASP A 150 2.67 -0.80 1.43
N GLY A 151 3.44 -1.26 0.44
CA GLY A 151 3.12 -1.15 -0.98
C GLY A 151 3.83 0.01 -1.70
N ILE A 152 3.42 0.21 -2.96
CA ILE A 152 4.02 1.14 -3.90
C ILE A 152 2.92 1.97 -4.55
N LEU A 153 3.09 3.29 -4.52
CA LEU A 153 2.19 4.26 -5.11
C LEU A 153 2.88 5.04 -6.22
N GLU A 154 2.14 5.42 -7.25
CA GLU A 154 2.58 6.30 -8.32
C GLU A 154 1.81 7.61 -8.27
N VAL A 155 2.54 8.72 -8.36
CA VAL A 155 1.97 10.04 -8.60
C VAL A 155 1.90 10.23 -10.10
N ILE A 156 0.70 10.49 -10.61
CA ILE A 156 0.41 10.57 -12.03
C ILE A 156 0.08 12.03 -12.39
N SER A 157 0.64 12.49 -13.51
CA SER A 157 0.31 13.77 -14.13
C SER A 157 -1.05 13.71 -14.82
N GLU A 158 -1.65 14.86 -15.13
CA GLU A 158 -2.88 14.94 -15.95
C GLU A 158 -2.73 14.25 -17.32
N THR A 159 -1.50 14.16 -17.83
CA THR A 159 -1.18 13.48 -19.10
C THR A 159 -1.05 11.96 -18.96
N GLY A 160 -1.31 11.39 -17.78
CA GLY A 160 -1.16 9.95 -17.50
C GLY A 160 0.28 9.49 -17.28
N LYS A 161 1.26 10.39 -17.31
CA LYS A 161 2.68 10.08 -17.08
C LYS A 161 2.97 9.97 -15.58
N VAL A 162 3.72 8.94 -15.18
CA VAL A 162 4.22 8.80 -13.81
C VAL A 162 5.27 9.88 -13.54
N LEU A 163 5.00 10.74 -12.56
CA LEU A 163 5.88 11.81 -12.12
C LEU A 163 6.90 11.30 -11.10
N THR A 164 6.43 10.52 -10.13
CA THR A 164 7.25 9.93 -9.08
C THR A 164 6.59 8.68 -8.50
N THR A 165 7.38 7.84 -7.86
CA THR A 165 6.94 6.62 -7.19
C THR A 165 7.29 6.72 -5.71
N MET A 166 6.31 6.44 -4.85
CA MET A 166 6.44 6.45 -3.40
C MET A 166 6.35 5.03 -2.87
N LYS A 167 7.14 4.74 -1.83
CA LYS A 167 7.24 3.40 -1.22
C LYS A 167 6.86 3.45 0.26
N ALA A 168 6.82 2.27 0.90
CA ALA A 168 6.63 2.17 2.34
C ALA A 168 7.61 3.08 3.11
N GLY A 169 7.06 3.88 4.03
CA GLY A 169 7.79 4.93 4.75
C GLY A 169 7.66 6.32 4.14
N ASP A 170 7.14 6.47 2.92
CA ASP A 170 6.81 7.79 2.40
C ASP A 170 5.43 8.25 2.88
N PHE A 171 5.18 9.55 2.79
CA PHE A 171 3.87 10.16 3.06
C PHE A 171 3.51 11.15 1.94
N PHE A 172 2.22 11.45 1.80
CA PHE A 172 1.72 12.41 0.82
C PHE A 172 0.39 13.06 1.25
N GLY A 173 0.02 14.13 0.54
CA GLY A 173 -1.22 14.87 0.79
C GLY A 173 -1.05 16.08 1.72
N GLU A 174 0.19 16.34 2.15
CA GLU A 174 0.61 17.45 3.00
C GLU A 174 0.31 18.82 2.38
N ILE A 175 0.51 18.96 1.07
CA ILE A 175 0.38 20.24 0.36
C ILE A 175 -1.06 20.78 0.47
N GLY A 176 -2.04 19.89 0.29
CA GLY A 176 -3.46 20.26 0.31
C GLY A 176 -3.98 20.53 1.72
N ILE A 177 -3.57 19.74 2.73
CA ILE A 177 -3.98 19.98 4.12
C ILE A 177 -3.39 21.28 4.69
N LEU A 178 -2.15 21.61 4.30
CA LEU A 178 -1.46 22.84 4.71
C LEU A 178 -1.82 24.07 3.86
N ASN A 179 -2.67 23.91 2.84
CA ASN A 179 -3.07 24.98 1.92
C ASN A 179 -1.86 25.71 1.28
N LEU A 180 -0.79 24.98 0.96
CA LEU A 180 0.49 25.57 0.52
C LEU A 180 0.41 26.20 -0.88
N ASP A 181 -0.51 25.74 -1.71
CA ASP A 181 -0.79 26.31 -3.04
C ASP A 181 -1.90 27.38 -3.01
N GLY A 182 -2.39 27.73 -1.82
CA GLY A 182 -3.49 28.67 -1.60
C GLY A 182 -4.88 28.07 -1.84
N LEU A 183 -4.97 26.80 -2.23
CA LEU A 183 -6.23 26.07 -2.40
C LEU A 183 -6.23 24.79 -1.56
N ASN A 184 -7.32 24.50 -0.87
CA ASN A 184 -7.47 23.23 -0.14
C ASN A 184 -7.77 22.07 -1.12
N LYS A 185 -6.87 21.81 -2.07
CA LYS A 185 -7.04 20.85 -3.16
C LYS A 185 -5.84 19.92 -3.32
N ARG A 186 -6.07 18.74 -3.88
CA ARG A 186 -5.02 17.79 -4.27
C ARG A 186 -4.28 18.32 -5.50
N THR A 187 -2.97 18.22 -5.48
CA THR A 187 -2.09 18.74 -6.54
C THR A 187 -1.82 17.76 -7.68
N ALA A 188 -1.98 16.46 -7.43
CA ALA A 188 -1.73 15.40 -8.40
C ALA A 188 -2.63 14.18 -8.13
N ASP A 189 -2.75 13.32 -9.15
CA ASP A 189 -3.40 12.01 -9.01
C ASP A 189 -2.43 11.04 -8.36
N VAL A 190 -2.92 10.22 -7.43
CA VAL A 190 -2.12 9.17 -6.77
C VAL A 190 -2.81 7.84 -6.94
N ARG A 191 -2.10 6.85 -7.50
CA ARG A 191 -2.61 5.52 -7.77
C ARG A 191 -1.78 4.45 -7.07
N SER A 192 -2.43 3.41 -6.57
CA SER A 192 -1.74 2.23 -6.08
C SER A 192 -1.34 1.29 -7.22
N VAL A 193 -0.09 0.84 -7.24
CA VAL A 193 0.42 -0.11 -8.23
C VAL A 193 0.04 -1.55 -7.86
N GLY A 194 0.09 -1.86 -6.56
CA GLY A 194 -0.14 -3.19 -6.00
C GLY A 194 -1.23 -3.16 -4.94
N TYR A 195 -1.22 -4.13 -4.03
CA TYR A 195 -1.94 -3.93 -2.77
C TYR A 195 -1.14 -2.94 -1.93
N SER A 196 -1.81 -1.98 -1.33
CA SER A 196 -1.15 -0.97 -0.48
C SER A 196 -1.93 -0.74 0.78
N GLU A 197 -1.19 -0.60 1.88
CA GLU A 197 -1.74 -0.27 3.19
C GLU A 197 -1.30 1.14 3.54
N LEU A 198 -2.28 2.01 3.82
CA LEU A 198 -2.04 3.40 4.15
C LEU A 198 -2.63 3.71 5.52
N PHE A 199 -2.01 4.62 6.26
CA PHE A 199 -2.65 5.30 7.38
C PHE A 199 -3.15 6.67 6.92
N SER A 200 -4.42 6.97 7.14
CA SER A 200 -4.97 8.30 6.92
C SER A 200 -4.97 9.10 8.22
N LEU A 201 -4.67 10.39 8.12
CA LEU A 201 -4.84 11.37 9.19
C LEU A 201 -5.70 12.52 8.69
N SER A 202 -6.75 12.88 9.44
CA SER A 202 -7.62 13.98 9.06
C SER A 202 -6.89 15.31 9.12
N ARG A 203 -7.31 16.27 8.29
CA ARG A 203 -6.77 17.63 8.28
C ARG A 203 -6.89 18.27 9.66
N GLU A 204 -8.02 18.09 10.33
CA GLU A 204 -8.31 18.65 11.65
C GLU A 204 -7.35 18.11 12.70
N ASP A 205 -7.12 16.80 12.70
CA ASP A 205 -6.23 16.13 13.65
C ASP A 205 -4.78 16.56 13.48
N VAL A 206 -4.31 16.69 12.24
CA VAL A 206 -2.94 17.13 11.95
C VAL A 206 -2.78 18.62 12.30
N LEU A 207 -3.73 19.47 11.95
CA LEU A 207 -3.68 20.90 12.29
C LEU A 207 -3.72 21.14 13.79
N MET A 208 -4.47 20.32 14.54
CA MET A 208 -4.48 20.36 16.00
C MET A 208 -3.12 19.98 16.56
N ALA A 209 -2.55 18.84 16.14
CA ALA A 209 -1.24 18.40 16.59
C ALA A 209 -0.12 19.39 16.22
N MET A 210 -0.21 20.06 15.07
CA MET A 210 0.76 21.08 14.67
C MET A 210 0.78 22.32 15.56
N LYS A 211 -0.33 22.64 16.25
CA LYS A 211 -0.35 23.75 17.23
C LYS A 211 0.52 23.44 18.46
N ASP A 212 0.51 22.18 18.88
CA ASP A 212 1.26 21.72 20.06
C ASP A 212 2.73 21.44 19.69
N TYR A 213 3.01 21.09 18.44
CA TYR A 213 4.34 20.75 17.92
C TYR A 213 4.72 21.60 16.69
N PRO A 214 5.17 22.87 16.88
CA PRO A 214 5.48 23.78 15.77
C PRO A 214 6.67 23.33 14.92
N GLU A 215 7.62 22.59 15.50
CA GLU A 215 8.78 22.05 14.78
C GLU A 215 8.35 21.07 13.67
N ALA A 216 7.37 20.21 13.96
CA ALA A 216 6.79 19.28 12.98
C ALA A 216 6.07 20.04 11.85
N GLN A 217 5.44 21.17 12.15
CA GLN A 217 4.80 22.02 11.17
C GLN A 217 5.82 22.61 10.18
N GLU A 218 6.95 23.13 10.66
CA GLU A 218 8.01 23.68 9.79
C GLU A 218 8.60 22.62 8.86
N ILE A 219 8.85 21.42 9.37
CA ILE A 219 9.33 20.27 8.59
C ILE A 219 8.31 19.91 7.49
N LEU A 220 7.04 19.74 7.85
CA LEU A 220 5.99 19.41 6.88
C LEU A 220 5.80 20.50 5.82
N GLN A 221 5.87 21.77 6.21
CA GLN A 221 5.79 22.90 5.29
C GLN A 221 6.98 22.99 4.35
N SER A 222 8.20 22.79 4.84
CA SER A 222 9.42 22.86 4.02
C SER A 222 9.45 21.73 2.98
N LEU A 223 9.12 20.50 3.39
CA LEU A 223 8.98 19.34 2.50
C LEU A 223 7.86 19.53 1.47
N GLY A 224 6.70 20.04 1.91
CA GLY A 224 5.58 20.32 1.04
C GLY A 224 5.89 21.41 0.00
N ARG A 225 6.59 22.48 0.38
CA ARG A 225 7.04 23.53 -0.55
C ARG A 225 8.03 22.99 -1.58
N LYS A 226 9.01 22.17 -1.15
CA LYS A 226 9.98 21.53 -2.04
C LYS A 226 9.28 20.64 -3.08
N ARG A 227 8.37 19.78 -2.64
CA ARG A 227 7.58 18.91 -3.53
C ARG A 227 6.66 19.68 -4.48
N LEU A 228 6.08 20.79 -4.02
CA LEU A 228 5.28 21.67 -4.87
C LEU A 228 6.13 22.32 -5.98
N MET A 229 7.35 22.74 -5.66
CA MET A 229 8.29 23.27 -6.67
C MET A 229 8.67 22.20 -7.68
N ASP A 230 9.03 21.00 -7.23
CA ASP A 230 9.41 19.87 -8.11
C ASP A 230 8.26 19.49 -9.07
N ALA A 231 7.03 19.48 -8.57
CA ALA A 231 5.84 19.24 -9.40
C ALA A 231 5.60 20.34 -10.45
N ARG A 232 5.88 21.61 -10.10
CA ARG A 232 5.77 22.76 -11.04
C ARG A 232 6.87 22.76 -12.10
N HIS A 233 8.09 22.35 -11.77
CA HIS A 233 9.17 22.24 -12.74
C HIS A 233 8.93 21.10 -13.74
N THR A 234 8.41 19.96 -13.26
CA THR A 234 8.14 18.79 -14.10
C THR A 234 6.95 19.00 -15.06
N SER A 235 6.01 19.88 -14.70
CA SER A 235 4.90 20.27 -15.58
C SER A 235 5.28 21.33 -16.62
N LYS A 236 6.25 22.21 -16.33
CA LYS A 236 6.74 23.23 -17.28
C LYS A 236 7.72 22.69 -18.33
N SER A 237 8.53 21.68 -18.00
CA SER A 237 9.47 21.08 -18.98
C SER A 237 8.76 20.21 -20.04
N GLY A 238 7.48 19.89 -19.85
CA GLY A 238 6.65 19.18 -20.82
C GLY A 238 5.93 20.09 -21.84
N SER A 239 5.97 21.42 -21.68
CA SER A 239 5.21 22.35 -22.53
C SER A 239 6.06 23.27 -23.43
N SER A 240 7.39 23.17 -23.40
CA SER A 240 8.29 23.96 -24.25
C SER A 240 8.86 23.14 -25.42
N GLY A 241 7.98 22.71 -26.34
CA GLY A 241 8.39 21.88 -27.48
C GLY A 241 7.43 21.88 -28.66
N SER A 242 6.74 22.98 -28.98
CA SER A 242 6.12 23.18 -30.30
C SER A 242 5.60 24.60 -30.52
N SER A 243 6.41 25.48 -31.13
CA SER A 243 5.96 26.41 -32.18
C SER A 243 7.01 27.44 -32.61
N LYS A 244 7.33 27.38 -33.92
CA LYS A 244 7.76 28.44 -34.85
C LYS A 244 9.17 29.02 -34.59
N ARG A 245 10.03 29.25 -35.59
CA ARG A 245 9.81 29.77 -36.95
C ARG A 245 11.14 29.70 -37.74
N GLY A 246 11.12 29.52 -39.06
CA GLY A 246 12.22 29.94 -39.95
C GLY A 246 12.65 28.96 -41.04
N THR A 247 12.04 29.06 -42.22
CA THR A 247 12.62 28.64 -43.51
C THR A 247 13.93 29.41 -43.81
N PRO A 248 14.87 28.84 -44.58
CA PRO A 248 14.91 29.16 -46.02
C PRO A 248 15.15 27.93 -46.93
N SER A 249 14.55 27.98 -48.11
CA SER A 249 14.85 27.16 -49.31
C SER A 249 15.94 27.88 -50.14
N PRO A 250 16.41 27.39 -51.31
CA PRO A 250 16.38 26.04 -51.90
C PRO A 250 17.74 25.59 -52.52
N ASN A 251 18.00 24.29 -52.69
CA ASN A 251 18.42 23.68 -53.98
C ASN A 251 18.91 22.22 -53.88
N LYS A 252 18.33 21.43 -54.79
CA LYS A 252 18.91 20.38 -55.66
C LYS A 252 19.32 19.00 -55.11
N ASP A 253 18.76 18.05 -55.85
CA ASP A 253 19.30 16.78 -56.34
C ASP A 253 19.09 15.50 -55.52
N GLY A 254 18.53 14.51 -56.24
CA GLY A 254 18.80 13.08 -56.04
C GLY A 254 17.74 12.33 -55.26
N GLY A 255 16.78 11.73 -55.99
CA GLY A 255 15.92 10.69 -55.43
C GLY A 255 16.71 9.40 -55.16
N VAL A 256 16.39 8.74 -54.05
CA VAL A 256 16.46 7.28 -53.87
C VAL A 256 15.37 6.88 -52.87
N GLU A 257 14.39 6.10 -53.31
CA GLU A 257 13.45 5.39 -52.43
C GLU A 257 14.18 4.22 -51.77
N ASP A 258 14.52 4.32 -50.49
CA ASP A 258 15.03 3.18 -49.72
C ASP A 258 13.87 2.44 -49.03
N LYS A 259 13.51 1.31 -49.64
CA LYS A 259 12.62 0.29 -49.08
C LYS A 259 13.19 -0.24 -47.76
N ILE A 260 12.31 -0.37 -46.76
CA ILE A 260 12.62 -0.93 -45.44
C ILE A 260 12.82 -2.44 -45.58
N ASP A 261 14.07 -2.91 -45.51
CA ASP A 261 14.42 -4.34 -45.55
C ASP A 261 14.17 -5.05 -44.20
N PRO A 262 13.25 -6.04 -44.12
CA PRO A 262 12.92 -6.76 -42.89
C PRO A 262 14.10 -7.51 -42.25
N LEU A 263 15.09 -7.88 -43.06
CA LEU A 263 16.27 -8.65 -42.63
C LEU A 263 17.21 -7.83 -41.74
N LYS A 264 17.27 -6.50 -41.91
CA LYS A 264 18.05 -5.59 -41.02
C LYS A 264 17.41 -5.42 -39.65
N ILE A 265 16.08 -5.57 -39.55
CA ILE A 265 15.36 -5.50 -38.28
C ILE A 265 15.62 -6.78 -37.47
N VAL A 266 15.56 -7.94 -38.12
CA VAL A 266 15.79 -9.23 -37.46
C VAL A 266 17.23 -9.37 -36.97
N SER A 267 18.22 -8.83 -37.69
CA SER A 267 19.62 -8.88 -37.24
C SER A 267 19.88 -8.00 -36.01
N ARG A 268 19.25 -6.82 -35.93
CA ARG A 268 19.31 -5.95 -34.73
C ARG A 268 18.60 -6.56 -33.52
N ILE A 269 17.44 -7.20 -33.72
CA ILE A 269 16.74 -7.89 -32.63
C ILE A 269 17.57 -9.07 -32.10
N LYS A 270 18.25 -9.83 -32.99
CA LYS A 270 19.15 -10.91 -32.56
C LYS A 270 20.37 -10.41 -31.77
N SER A 271 20.96 -9.28 -32.14
CA SER A 271 22.08 -8.70 -31.38
C SER A 271 21.64 -8.24 -29.99
N ASP A 272 20.46 -7.63 -29.88
CA ASP A 272 19.95 -7.10 -28.62
C ASP A 272 19.56 -8.22 -27.65
N VAL A 273 18.97 -9.31 -28.16
CA VAL A 273 18.65 -10.50 -27.35
C VAL A 273 19.92 -11.22 -26.88
N SER A 274 20.97 -11.25 -27.70
CA SER A 274 22.28 -11.81 -27.30
C SER A 274 22.93 -10.99 -26.19
N ALA A 275 22.87 -9.66 -26.27
CA ALA A 275 23.38 -8.75 -25.24
C ALA A 275 22.64 -8.93 -23.90
N ILE A 276 21.31 -9.05 -23.93
CA ILE A 276 20.49 -9.30 -22.73
C ILE A 276 20.80 -10.67 -22.13
N ARG A 277 20.94 -11.72 -22.95
CA ARG A 277 21.28 -13.07 -22.46
C ARG A 277 22.65 -13.11 -21.79
N ASN A 278 23.64 -12.41 -22.34
CA ASN A 278 24.97 -12.32 -21.74
C ASN A 278 25.00 -11.49 -20.45
N ALA A 279 24.17 -10.45 -20.33
CA ALA A 279 23.99 -9.69 -19.10
C ALA A 279 23.35 -10.55 -17.98
N PHE A 280 22.35 -11.37 -18.33
CA PHE A 280 21.70 -12.27 -17.37
C PHE A 280 22.63 -13.40 -16.89
N ARG A 281 23.55 -13.86 -17.76
CA ARG A 281 24.55 -14.88 -17.39
C ARG A 281 25.63 -14.33 -16.46
N ARG A 282 25.98 -13.04 -16.57
CA ARG A 282 26.88 -12.36 -15.63
C ARG A 282 26.24 -12.17 -14.24
N SER A 283 24.95 -11.84 -14.18
CA SER A 283 24.23 -11.68 -12.92
C SER A 283 24.15 -12.96 -12.07
N LYS A 284 23.97 -14.14 -12.71
CA LYS A 284 23.94 -15.42 -11.98
C LYS A 284 25.29 -15.86 -11.39
N GLY A 285 26.41 -15.35 -11.91
CA GLY A 285 27.74 -15.64 -11.36
C GLY A 285 28.02 -14.91 -10.05
N THR A 286 27.48 -13.71 -9.89
CA THR A 286 27.69 -12.87 -8.69
C THR A 286 26.86 -13.35 -7.50
N THR A 287 25.68 -13.93 -7.73
CA THR A 287 24.83 -14.48 -6.65
C THR A 287 25.46 -15.71 -5.99
N LYS A 288 26.16 -16.56 -6.76
CA LYS A 288 26.83 -17.76 -6.21
C LYS A 288 28.04 -17.45 -5.33
N TYR A 289 28.68 -16.29 -5.50
CA TYR A 289 29.83 -15.87 -4.68
C TYR A 289 29.40 -15.27 -3.33
N MET A 290 28.17 -14.74 -3.25
CA MET A 290 27.61 -14.18 -2.00
C MET A 290 27.02 -15.28 -1.10
N GLU A 291 26.41 -16.33 -1.67
CA GLU A 291 25.92 -17.48 -0.88
C GLU A 291 27.05 -18.25 -0.17
N THR A 292 28.24 -18.33 -0.76
CA THR A 292 29.40 -19.00 -0.12
C THR A 292 30.00 -18.18 1.02
N LEU A 293 29.91 -16.84 0.97
CA LEU A 293 30.41 -15.96 2.04
C LEU A 293 29.46 -15.88 3.25
N GLU A 294 28.17 -16.14 3.06
CA GLU A 294 27.21 -16.21 4.17
C GLU A 294 27.24 -17.54 4.92
N GLN A 295 27.62 -18.65 4.26
CA GLN A 295 27.75 -19.95 4.93
C GLN A 295 29.01 -20.07 5.81
N ASP A 296 30.14 -19.45 5.43
CA ASP A 296 31.38 -19.51 6.23
C ASP A 296 31.35 -18.61 7.48
N ASN A 297 30.50 -17.57 7.51
CA ASN A 297 30.38 -16.68 8.68
C ASN A 297 29.48 -17.25 9.79
N PHE A 298 28.68 -18.29 9.52
CA PHE A 298 27.76 -18.86 10.51
C PHE A 298 28.35 -20.05 11.30
N THR A 299 29.46 -20.64 10.86
CA THR A 299 30.11 -21.78 11.52
C THR A 299 31.28 -21.39 12.44
N GLY A 300 31.68 -20.12 12.50
CA GLY A 300 32.88 -19.66 13.25
C GLY A 300 32.67 -19.11 14.67
N ARG A 301 31.48 -19.19 15.27
CA ARG A 301 31.24 -18.70 16.67
C ARG A 301 30.67 -19.76 17.59
N LYS A 302 31.44 -20.82 17.86
CA LYS A 302 31.36 -21.61 19.11
C LYS A 302 32.68 -22.33 19.34
N THR A 303 33.63 -21.66 19.99
CA THR A 303 34.64 -22.22 20.90
C THR A 303 35.42 -21.05 21.47
N ASP A 304 35.10 -20.68 22.70
CA ASP A 304 36.01 -20.39 23.82
C ASP A 304 35.21 -19.79 24.99
#